data_AF-A0A7K7L607-F1
#
_entry.id   AF-A0A7K7L607-F1
#
_cell.length_a   1.000
_cell.length_b   1.000
_cell.length_c   1.000
_cell.angle_alpha   90.00
_cell.angle_beta   90.00
_cell.angle_gamma   90.00
#
_symmetry.space_group_name_H-M   'P 1'
#
loop_
_entity.id
_entity.type
_entity.pdbx_description
1 polymer ?
#
loop_
_entity_poly.entity_id
_entity_poly.type
_entity_poly.pdbx_seq_one_letter_code
_entity_poly.pdbx_strand_id
1 'polypeptide(L)' 'FFADYEIPNLQKDKISKIVIWVVDDIQGPDRDSCGKNTVKILEDRLKALGYDVTCTDNYK' A
#
# COMPACT_ATOMS: atom_id res chain seq x y z
N PHE A 1 -9.75 -7.94 -5.89
CA PHE A 1 -10.73 -7.18 -5.10
C PHE A 1 -10.20 -5.79 -4.75
N PHE A 2 -9.23 -5.66 -3.84
CA PHE A 2 -8.68 -4.36 -3.42
C PHE A 2 -8.30 -3.44 -4.59
N ALA A 3 -7.54 -3.96 -5.56
CA ALA A 3 -7.08 -3.20 -6.72
C ALA A 3 -8.20 -2.69 -7.65
N ASP A 4 -9.29 -3.45 -7.80
CA ASP A 4 -10.28 -3.24 -8.88
C ASP A 4 -11.61 -2.70 -8.36
N TYR A 5 -11.93 -2.94 -7.09
CA TYR A 5 -13.22 -2.61 -6.50
C TYR A 5 -13.10 -1.71 -5.29
N GLU A 6 -12.04 -1.81 -4.48
CA GLU A 6 -11.90 -0.95 -3.30
C GLU A 6 -11.23 0.37 -3.68
N ILE A 7 -10.01 0.33 -4.23
CA ILE A 7 -9.25 1.54 -4.60
C ILE A 7 -10.07 2.53 -5.45
N PRO A 8 -10.79 2.10 -6.52
CA PRO A 8 -11.56 3.04 -7.34
C PRO A 8 -12.77 3.67 -6.62
N ASN A 9 -13.24 3.07 -5.53
CA ASN A 9 -14.41 3.52 -4.78
C ASN A 9 -14.05 4.25 -3.47
N LEU A 10 -12.77 4.44 -3.19
CA LEU A 10 -12.30 5.24 -2.06
C LEU A 10 -12.64 6.73 -2.27
N GLN A 11 -13.45 7.28 -1.37
CA GLN A 11 -13.87 8.70 -1.40
C GLN A 11 -12.69 9.60 -1.00
N LYS A 12 -11.94 10.08 -1.99
CA LYS A 12 -10.69 10.84 -1.80
C LYS A 12 -10.83 12.06 -0.90
N ASP A 13 -11.95 12.76 -0.99
CA ASP A 13 -12.29 13.93 -0.17
C ASP A 13 -12.47 13.61 1.32
N LYS A 14 -12.68 12.33 1.66
CA LYS A 14 -12.91 11.87 3.03
C LYS A 14 -11.75 11.04 3.60
N ILE A 15 -10.67 10.89 2.84
CA ILE A 15 -9.49 10.11 3.22
C ILE A 15 -8.33 11.06 3.42
N SER A 16 -7.80 11.13 4.64
CA SER A 16 -6.64 11.95 4.98
C SER A 16 -5.33 11.32 4.48
N LYS A 17 -5.19 9.99 4.62
CA LYS A 17 -3.97 9.26 4.32
C LYS A 17 -4.24 7.77 4.13
N ILE A 18 -3.44 7.11 3.30
CA ILE A 18 -3.37 5.66 3.19
C ILE A 18 -2.06 5.17 3.81
N VAL A 19 -2.17 4.24 4.75
CA VAL A 19 -1.02 3.62 5.42
C VAL A 19 -0.96 2.15 5.01
N ILE A 20 0.14 1.75 4.41
CA ILE A 20 0.41 0.38 3.97
C ILE A 20 1.34 -0.27 4.98
N TRP A 21 0.96 -1.44 5.49
CA TRP A 21 1.83 -2.29 6.27
C TRP A 21 2.12 -3.56 5.48
N VAL A 22 3.40 -3.77 5.18
CA VAL A 22 3.86 -5.04 4.59
C VAL A 22 4.35 -5.90 5.75
N VAL A 23 3.71 -7.05 5.92
CA VAL A 23 3.97 -7.94 7.06
C VAL A 23 4.54 -9.24 6.51
N ASP A 24 5.77 -9.56 6.91
CA ASP A 24 6.42 -10.83 6.61
C ASP A 24 6.14 -11.87 7.69
N ASP A 25 6.16 -13.14 7.30
CA ASP A 25 6.16 -14.24 8.25
C ASP A 25 7.43 -14.22 9.11
N ILE A 26 7.31 -14.60 10.38
CA ILE A 26 8.47 -14.74 11.28
C ILE A 26 9.40 -15.82 10.71
N GLN A 27 10.64 -15.44 10.39
CA GLN A 27 11.65 -16.29 9.72
C GLN A 27 11.27 -16.72 8.29
N GLY A 28 10.22 -16.14 7.71
CA GLY A 28 9.88 -16.31 6.31
C GLY A 28 10.80 -15.51 5.38
N PRO A 29 10.76 -15.79 4.07
CA PRO A 29 11.48 -14.98 3.08
C PRO A 29 10.81 -13.62 2.86
N ASP A 30 11.60 -12.54 2.86
CA ASP A 30 11.19 -11.21 2.36
C ASP A 30 11.03 -11.30 0.84
N ARG A 31 9.77 -11.39 0.39
CA ARG A 31 9.44 -11.48 -1.04
C ARG A 31 9.13 -10.11 -1.62
N ASP A 32 8.43 -9.28 -0.85
CA ASP A 32 7.99 -7.94 -1.18
C ASP A 32 8.12 -7.07 0.06
N SER A 33 8.56 -5.83 -0.14
CA SER A 33 8.69 -4.83 0.92
C SER A 33 8.41 -3.43 0.35
N CYS A 34 8.25 -2.43 1.20
CA CYS A 34 7.96 -1.05 0.81
C CYS A 34 8.91 -0.56 -0.31
N GLY A 35 8.34 0.06 -1.34
CA GLY A 35 9.08 0.55 -2.49
C GLY A 35 9.65 -0.52 -3.44
N LYS A 36 9.42 -1.82 -3.20
CA LYS A 36 9.87 -2.92 -4.08
C LYS A 36 8.70 -3.60 -4.79
N ASN A 37 8.99 -4.19 -5.96
CA ASN A 37 8.13 -5.12 -6.67
C ASN A 37 6.65 -4.67 -6.75
N THR A 38 5.71 -5.47 -6.25
CA THR A 38 4.27 -5.18 -6.35
C THR A 38 3.82 -4.07 -5.41
N VAL A 39 4.49 -3.90 -4.26
CA VAL A 39 4.21 -2.82 -3.31
C VAL A 39 4.53 -1.47 -3.92
N LYS A 40 5.63 -1.36 -4.69
CA LYS A 40 5.95 -0.15 -5.45
C LYS A 40 4.84 0.21 -6.45
N ILE A 41 4.32 -0.79 -7.18
CA ILE A 41 3.24 -0.57 -8.17
C ILE A 41 1.98 -0.05 -7.47
N LEU A 42 1.64 -0.60 -6.30
CA LEU A 42 0.52 -0.13 -5.49
C LEU A 42 0.73 1.31 -5.01
N GLU A 43 1.90 1.61 -4.44
CA GLU A 43 2.25 2.96 -3.98
C GLU A 43 2.15 3.98 -5.11
N ASP A 44 2.74 3.68 -6.26
CA ASP A 44 2.75 4.57 -7.43
C ASP A 44 1.33 4.82 -7.93
N ARG A 45 0.48 3.78 -7.96
CA ARG A 45 -0.94 3.92 -8.34
C ARG A 45 -1.72 4.80 -7.37
N LEU A 46 -1.55 4.60 -6.06
CA LEU A 46 -2.25 5.41 -5.04
C LEU A 46 -1.78 6.87 -5.05
N LYS A 47 -0.47 7.11 -5.22
CA LYS A 47 0.10 8.46 -5.38
C LYS A 47 -0.40 9.12 -6.67
N ALA A 48 -0.53 8.38 -7.77
CA ALA A 48 -1.08 8.91 -9.03
C ALA A 48 -2.58 9.27 -8.92
N LEU A 49 -3.35 8.56 -8.10
CA LEU A 49 -4.72 8.94 -7.73
C LEU A 49 -4.76 10.15 -6.76
N GLY A 50 -3.60 10.56 -6.25
CA GLY A 50 -3.38 11.73 -5.42
C GLY A 50 -3.74 11.53 -3.94
N TYR A 51 -3.61 10.30 -3.44
CA TYR A 51 -3.61 10.04 -2.00
C TYR A 51 -2.24 10.35 -1.40
N ASP A 52 -2.22 10.81 -0.15
CA ASP A 52 -1.01 10.74 0.69
C ASP A 52 -0.80 9.29 1.13
N VAL A 53 0.39 8.74 0.88
CA VAL A 53 0.70 7.31 1.08
C VAL A 53 1.97 7.17 1.90
N THR A 54 1.91 6.38 2.97
CA THR A 54 3.08 5.87 3.68
C THR A 54 3.08 4.36 3.74
N CYS A 55 4.27 3.77 3.69
CA CYS A 55 4.48 2.33 3.79
C CYS A 55 5.48 2.03 4.92
N THR A 56 5.20 0.99 5.70
CA THR A 56 6.10 0.47 6.73
C THR A 56 6.22 -1.05 6.60
N ASP A 57 7.46 -1.56 6.53
CA ASP A 57 7.75 -2.99 6.59
C ASP A 57 7.79 -3.46 8.05
N ASN A 58 7.20 -4.62 8.32
CA ASN A 58 7.23 -5.32 9.61
C ASN A 58 6.93 -4.38 10.78
N TYR A 59 5.77 -3.72 10.69
CA TYR A 59 5.26 -2.79 11.69
C TYR A 59 5.34 -3.41 13.09
N LYS A 60 6.07 -2.75 14.00
CA LYS A 60 6.27 -3.14 15.40
C LYS A 60 5.35 -2.37 16.34
#